data_AF-A0A2M8DLX1-F1
#
_entry.id   AF-A0A2M8DLX1-F1
#
_cell.length_a   1.000
_cell.length_b   1.000
_cell.length_c   1.000
_cell.angle_alpha   90.00
_cell.angle_beta   90.00
_cell.angle_gamma   90.00
#
_symmetry.space_group_name_H-M   'P 1'
#
loop_
_entity.id
_entity.type
_entity.pdbx_description
1 polymer ?
#
loop_
_entity_poly.entity_id
_entity_poly.type
_entity_poly.pdbx_seq_one_letter_code
_entity_poly.pdbx_strand_id
1 'polypeptide(L)'
;MKELLEKNDLLKPPKIGEIIEGKIIGKGKSSVFLDLGPFRTGIIYGKEFYAVKDKLKNLKIGDKVFAEILDLENEEGYIELSLSQASNKLIWEELKEKKENGEIISVKILGANKGGLITKISDIPAFLPVSQLLPEHYPKVEGGDTIKILRELQKFIGKELELKIFSLDQQSDQIILSEKARESEKIKEILKNYKVGDVVEGEISGITDFGAFMKFLPAEALAKAGGPALEGLIHISELDWKIIEDPTEIVKIGEKIKVKIIDISGNKVSLSLKALKKDPWITLEKKYKKGDVVSGKVTKFNPYGAFVQITPEIQGLVHISEFGTKTKMEKLLKIGEKYNF
;
A
#
# COMPACT_ATOMS: atom_id res chain seq x y z
N MET A 1 -21.16 60.56 -9.84
CA MET A 1 -19.82 60.78 -10.47
C MET A 1 -18.66 60.15 -9.69
N LYS A 2 -18.89 59.50 -8.52
CA LYS A 2 -17.85 58.77 -7.75
C LYS A 2 -17.93 57.23 -7.87
N GLU A 3 -19.00 56.67 -8.44
CA GLU A 3 -19.22 55.20 -8.52
C GLU A 3 -18.70 54.56 -9.82
N LEU A 4 -18.08 55.32 -10.73
CA LEU A 4 -17.50 54.78 -11.98
C LEU A 4 -15.98 54.54 -11.91
N LEU A 5 -15.35 54.79 -10.76
CA LEU A 5 -13.91 54.63 -10.56
C LEU A 5 -13.51 53.33 -9.85
N GLU A 6 -14.47 52.57 -9.29
CA GLU A 6 -14.17 51.32 -8.56
C GLU A 6 -14.12 50.06 -9.44
N LYS A 7 -14.31 50.19 -10.76
CA LYS A 7 -14.13 49.09 -11.74
C LYS A 7 -12.75 49.12 -12.43
N ASN A 8 -11.72 49.60 -11.76
CA ASN A 8 -10.34 49.52 -12.23
C ASN A 8 -9.51 48.61 -11.32
N ASP A 9 -9.78 47.30 -11.36
CA ASP A 9 -8.81 46.27 -10.96
C ASP A 9 -7.62 46.16 -11.96
N LEU A 10 -7.56 47.05 -12.97
CA LEU A 10 -6.60 47.04 -14.08
C LEU A 10 -5.24 47.69 -13.78
N LEU A 11 -4.95 48.09 -12.54
CA LEU A 11 -3.73 48.85 -12.20
C LEU A 11 -3.01 48.36 -10.95
N LYS A 12 -3.12 47.07 -10.60
CA LYS A 12 -2.11 46.49 -9.71
C LYS A 12 -0.87 46.23 -10.55
N PRO A 13 0.28 46.88 -10.28
CA PRO A 13 1.51 46.54 -10.97
C PRO A 13 1.79 45.06 -10.69
N PRO A 14 2.13 44.29 -11.74
CA PRO A 14 2.40 42.89 -11.56
C PRO A 14 3.54 42.73 -10.56
N LYS A 15 3.48 41.67 -9.74
CA LYS A 15 4.54 41.36 -8.78
C LYS A 15 5.46 40.29 -9.34
N ILE A 16 6.71 40.33 -8.89
CA ILE A 16 7.65 39.22 -9.10
C ILE A 16 7.03 37.96 -8.48
N GLY A 17 7.00 36.87 -9.25
CA GLY A 17 6.34 35.60 -8.90
C GLY A 17 4.86 35.51 -9.29
N GLU A 18 4.31 36.54 -9.95
CA GLU A 18 2.92 36.52 -10.43
C GLU A 18 2.84 35.89 -11.82
N ILE A 19 1.82 35.05 -12.02
CA ILE A 19 1.55 34.39 -13.32
C ILE A 19 0.69 35.33 -14.15
N ILE A 20 1.15 35.62 -15.36
CA ILE A 20 0.46 36.48 -16.31
C ILE A 20 0.20 35.73 -17.62
N GLU A 21 -0.94 36.02 -18.25
CA GLU A 21 -1.25 35.53 -19.60
C GLU A 21 -0.64 36.48 -20.63
N GLY A 22 0.14 35.93 -21.57
CA GLY A 22 0.78 36.68 -22.63
C GLY A 22 0.54 36.06 -24.01
N LYS A 23 0.35 36.90 -25.02
CA LYS A 23 0.22 36.46 -26.42
C LYS A 23 1.56 36.54 -27.13
N ILE A 24 1.97 35.49 -27.85
CA ILE A 24 3.24 35.51 -28.59
C ILE A 24 3.15 36.53 -29.72
N ILE A 25 3.94 37.60 -29.65
CA ILE A 25 4.01 38.64 -30.69
C ILE A 25 5.23 38.48 -31.60
N GLY A 26 6.30 37.85 -31.12
CA GLY A 26 7.52 37.71 -31.91
C GLY A 26 8.46 36.64 -31.35
N LYS A 27 9.28 36.07 -32.24
CA LYS A 27 10.32 35.11 -31.88
C LYS A 27 11.65 35.55 -32.47
N GLY A 28 12.65 35.73 -31.62
CA GLY A 28 14.05 35.91 -31.98
C GLY A 28 14.80 34.57 -32.06
N LYS A 29 16.12 34.63 -32.29
CA LYS A 29 16.98 33.42 -32.33
C LYS A 29 17.15 32.73 -30.98
N SER A 30 17.05 33.50 -29.89
CA SER A 30 17.26 33.05 -28.50
C SER A 30 16.35 33.81 -27.52
N SER A 31 15.27 34.39 -28.02
CA SER A 31 14.31 35.17 -27.25
C SER A 31 12.90 35.04 -27.83
N VAL A 32 11.89 35.17 -27.00
CA VAL A 32 10.47 35.21 -27.39
C VAL A 32 9.83 36.40 -26.72
N PHE A 33 9.06 37.16 -27.49
CA PHE A 33 8.35 38.33 -27.02
C PHE A 33 6.87 37.98 -26.83
N LEU A 34 6.36 38.31 -25.65
CA LEU A 34 5.00 38.11 -25.22
C LEU A 34 4.34 39.46 -24.98
N ASP A 35 3.17 39.68 -25.56
CA ASP A 35 2.32 40.82 -25.23
C ASP A 35 1.50 40.49 -23.98
N LEU A 36 1.77 41.20 -22.89
CA LEU A 36 1.07 41.07 -21.61
C LEU A 36 -0.09 42.05 -21.48
N GLY A 37 -0.53 42.67 -22.59
CA GLY A 37 -1.62 43.64 -22.62
C GLY A 37 -1.24 44.95 -21.90
N PRO A 38 -1.94 45.34 -20.81
CA PRO A 38 -1.71 46.63 -20.15
C PRO A 38 -0.37 46.73 -19.42
N PHE A 39 0.39 45.63 -19.29
CA PHE A 39 1.56 45.54 -18.42
C PHE A 39 2.92 45.58 -19.14
N ARG A 40 2.95 45.93 -20.45
CA ARG A 40 4.12 45.96 -21.36
C ARG A 40 4.41 44.62 -22.06
N THR A 41 5.45 44.63 -22.90
CA THR A 41 5.96 43.42 -23.57
C THR A 41 6.89 42.66 -22.61
N GLY A 42 6.64 41.37 -22.43
CA GLY A 42 7.54 40.47 -21.74
C GLY A 42 8.48 39.74 -22.69
N ILE A 43 9.64 39.34 -22.17
CA ILE A 43 10.66 38.61 -22.91
C ILE A 43 11.03 37.32 -22.16
N ILE A 44 11.08 36.22 -22.90
CA ILE A 44 11.67 34.96 -22.45
C ILE A 44 12.99 34.80 -23.18
N TYR A 45 14.12 34.76 -22.47
CA TYR A 45 15.44 34.62 -23.08
C TYR A 45 16.34 33.69 -22.25
N GLY A 46 17.57 33.45 -22.73
CA GLY A 46 18.58 32.71 -21.98
C GLY A 46 18.15 31.28 -21.62
N LYS A 47 18.36 30.88 -20.36
CA LYS A 47 18.11 29.51 -19.87
C LYS A 47 16.64 29.10 -20.01
N GLU A 48 15.71 30.02 -19.77
CA GLU A 48 14.27 29.75 -19.91
C GLU A 48 13.89 29.45 -21.36
N PHE A 49 14.40 30.22 -22.33
CA PHE A 49 14.15 29.95 -23.75
C PHE A 49 14.65 28.57 -24.16
N TYR A 50 15.85 28.16 -23.70
CA TYR A 50 16.38 26.83 -24.02
C TYR A 50 15.59 25.70 -23.35
N ALA A 51 15.07 25.89 -22.13
CA ALA A 51 14.25 24.91 -21.43
C ALA A 51 12.93 24.59 -22.15
N VAL A 52 12.31 25.60 -22.77
CA VAL A 52 11.06 25.45 -23.52
C VAL A 52 11.22 25.48 -25.04
N LYS A 53 12.45 25.43 -25.58
CA LYS A 53 12.73 25.54 -27.02
C LYS A 53 11.92 24.55 -27.88
N ASP A 54 11.77 23.32 -27.41
CA ASP A 54 11.01 22.29 -28.13
C ASP A 54 9.48 22.50 -28.05
N LYS A 55 8.96 23.05 -26.95
CA LYS A 55 7.55 23.48 -26.84
C LYS A 55 7.26 24.74 -27.67
N LEU A 56 8.18 25.70 -27.64
CA LEU A 56 8.13 26.95 -28.38
C LEU A 56 8.20 26.77 -29.90
N LYS A 57 8.79 25.67 -30.40
CA LYS A 57 8.73 25.33 -31.83
C LYS A 57 7.31 25.06 -32.32
N ASN A 58 6.46 24.47 -31.48
CA ASN A 58 5.10 24.07 -31.85
C ASN A 58 4.08 25.21 -31.71
N LEU A 59 4.37 26.23 -30.90
CA LEU A 59 3.52 27.41 -30.73
C LEU A 59 3.67 28.36 -31.93
N LYS A 60 2.62 29.06 -32.33
CA LYS A 60 2.65 30.08 -33.40
C LYS A 60 2.58 31.49 -32.83
N ILE A 61 2.96 32.47 -33.65
CA ILE A 61 2.74 33.88 -33.33
C ILE A 61 1.23 34.08 -33.21
N GLY A 62 0.79 34.58 -32.07
CA GLY A 62 -0.60 34.77 -31.71
C GLY A 62 -1.16 33.76 -30.70
N ASP A 63 -0.42 32.72 -30.35
CA ASP A 63 -0.87 31.79 -29.31
C ASP A 63 -0.75 32.44 -27.92
N LYS A 64 -1.71 32.12 -27.05
CA LYS A 64 -1.74 32.53 -25.65
C LYS A 64 -0.94 31.55 -24.82
N VAL A 65 -0.06 32.07 -23.99
CA VAL A 65 0.76 31.29 -23.05
C VAL A 65 0.75 31.96 -21.69
N PHE A 66 0.87 31.15 -20.63
CA PHE A 66 1.01 31.65 -19.28
C PHE A 66 2.49 31.66 -18.92
N ALA A 67 2.95 32.74 -18.31
CA ALA A 67 4.34 32.85 -17.85
C ALA A 67 4.40 33.58 -16.50
N GLU A 68 5.33 33.18 -15.65
CA GLU A 68 5.58 33.83 -14.37
C GLU A 68 6.60 34.96 -14.53
N ILE A 69 6.39 36.06 -13.81
CA ILE A 69 7.27 37.23 -13.84
C ILE A 69 8.47 36.99 -12.94
N LEU A 70 9.65 36.84 -13.56
CA LEU A 70 10.93 36.73 -12.86
C LEU A 70 11.44 38.10 -12.45
N ASP A 71 11.31 39.07 -13.35
CA ASP A 71 11.75 40.44 -13.12
C ASP A 71 10.82 41.42 -13.84
N LEU A 72 10.61 42.58 -13.23
CA LEU A 72 9.68 43.60 -13.71
C LEU A 72 10.32 44.54 -14.73
N GLU A 73 11.66 44.60 -14.79
CA GLU A 73 12.37 45.51 -15.69
C GLU A 73 13.81 45.06 -15.93
N ASN A 74 14.11 44.55 -17.13
CA ASN A 74 15.48 44.29 -17.56
C ASN A 74 16.15 45.58 -18.12
N GLU A 75 17.44 45.50 -18.49
CA GLU A 75 18.21 46.64 -19.04
C GLU A 75 17.58 47.28 -20.31
N GLU A 76 16.68 46.57 -20.99
CA GLU A 76 15.97 47.02 -22.20
C GLU A 76 14.51 47.46 -21.93
N GLY A 77 14.05 47.43 -20.67
CA GLY A 77 12.70 47.84 -20.26
C GLY A 77 11.59 46.78 -20.46
N TYR A 78 11.96 45.52 -20.72
CA TYR A 78 11.03 44.39 -20.84
C TYR A 78 10.85 43.64 -19.51
N ILE A 79 9.69 43.01 -19.34
CA ILE A 79 9.41 42.11 -18.20
C ILE A 79 10.01 40.73 -18.49
N GLU A 80 10.81 40.20 -17.57
CA GLU A 80 11.37 38.85 -17.73
C GLU A 80 10.36 37.79 -17.33
N LEU A 81 10.17 36.82 -18.21
CA LEU A 81 9.14 35.80 -18.06
C LEU A 81 9.72 34.39 -18.11
N SER A 82 9.16 33.51 -17.27
CA SER A 82 9.38 32.07 -17.32
C SER A 82 8.11 31.33 -17.75
N LEU A 83 8.19 30.65 -18.90
CA LEU A 83 7.10 29.82 -19.41
C LEU A 83 6.98 28.47 -18.67
N SER A 84 8.03 28.09 -17.94
CA SER A 84 8.13 26.80 -17.26
C SER A 84 7.30 26.76 -15.98
N GLN A 85 7.24 27.85 -15.22
CA GLN A 85 6.63 27.86 -13.88
C GLN A 85 5.07 27.85 -13.88
N ALA A 86 4.42 28.54 -14.82
CA ALA A 86 2.96 28.54 -14.91
C ALA A 86 2.37 27.19 -15.36
N SER A 87 3.07 26.52 -16.28
CA SER A 87 2.71 25.15 -16.68
C SER A 87 2.91 24.17 -15.52
N ASN A 88 4.00 24.32 -14.75
CA ASN A 88 4.28 23.45 -13.62
C ASN A 88 3.19 23.52 -12.54
N LYS A 89 2.66 24.70 -12.23
CA LYS A 89 1.60 24.84 -11.22
C LYS A 89 0.30 24.12 -11.61
N LEU A 90 -0.12 24.24 -12.87
CA LEU A 90 -1.29 23.51 -13.40
C LEU A 90 -1.05 21.99 -13.39
N ILE A 91 0.16 21.56 -13.74
CA ILE A 91 0.54 20.14 -13.70
C ILE A 91 0.54 19.64 -12.24
N TRP A 92 1.00 20.43 -11.27
CA TRP A 92 0.96 20.07 -9.85
C TRP A 92 -0.47 19.95 -9.32
N GLU A 93 -1.38 20.84 -9.72
CA GLU A 93 -2.81 20.74 -9.39
C GLU A 93 -3.43 19.48 -10.00
N GLU A 94 -3.18 19.21 -11.28
CA GLU A 94 -3.64 17.99 -11.96
C GLU A 94 -3.08 16.72 -11.31
N LEU A 95 -1.81 16.71 -10.94
CA LEU A 95 -1.18 15.58 -10.24
C LEU A 95 -1.74 15.37 -8.84
N LYS A 96 -2.12 16.46 -8.16
CA LYS A 96 -2.76 16.38 -6.84
C LYS A 96 -4.16 15.76 -6.96
N GLU A 97 -4.95 16.16 -7.94
CA GLU A 97 -6.24 15.53 -8.23
C GLU A 97 -6.06 14.05 -8.60
N LYS A 98 -5.07 13.73 -9.45
CA LYS A 98 -4.73 12.34 -9.81
C LYS A 98 -4.32 11.51 -8.61
N LYS A 99 -3.62 12.10 -7.64
CA LYS A 99 -3.26 11.44 -6.37
C LYS A 99 -4.50 11.18 -5.52
N GLU A 100 -5.39 12.15 -5.37
CA GLU A 100 -6.62 12.01 -4.57
C GLU A 100 -7.58 10.98 -5.17
N ASN A 101 -7.69 10.93 -6.50
CA ASN A 101 -8.50 9.96 -7.23
C ASN A 101 -7.83 8.58 -7.36
N GLY A 102 -6.55 8.46 -6.99
CA GLY A 102 -5.79 7.22 -7.15
C GLY A 102 -5.65 6.81 -8.63
N GLU A 103 -5.46 7.75 -9.54
CA GLU A 103 -5.39 7.45 -10.97
C GLU A 103 -4.08 6.70 -11.32
N ILE A 104 -4.15 5.79 -12.30
CA ILE A 104 -3.00 5.02 -12.77
C ILE A 104 -2.32 5.80 -13.89
N ILE A 105 -1.03 6.05 -13.74
CA ILE A 105 -0.22 6.79 -14.71
C ILE A 105 0.76 5.83 -15.36
N SER A 106 0.68 5.69 -16.68
CA SER A 106 1.71 4.98 -17.46
C SER A 106 2.90 5.90 -17.65
N VAL A 107 4.07 5.48 -17.19
CA VAL A 107 5.31 6.24 -17.30
C VAL A 107 6.43 5.40 -17.89
N LYS A 108 7.25 6.02 -18.72
CA LYS A 108 8.43 5.37 -19.30
C LYS A 108 9.65 5.61 -18.44
N ILE A 109 10.29 4.54 -17.98
CA ILE A 109 11.49 4.64 -17.16
C ILE A 109 12.65 5.20 -17.97
N LEU A 110 13.22 6.31 -17.50
CA LEU A 110 14.31 7.01 -18.17
C LEU A 110 15.68 6.53 -17.67
N GLY A 111 15.76 6.13 -16.41
CA GLY A 111 17.02 5.72 -15.79
C GLY A 111 16.81 4.92 -14.52
N ALA A 112 17.91 4.44 -13.96
CA ALA A 112 17.94 3.73 -12.70
C ALA A 112 19.14 4.19 -11.87
N ASN A 113 18.94 4.33 -10.57
CA ASN A 113 20.01 4.58 -9.61
C ASN A 113 20.08 3.44 -8.58
N LYS A 114 20.98 3.55 -7.59
CA LYS A 114 21.17 2.50 -6.57
C LYS A 114 19.96 2.30 -5.64
N GLY A 115 19.00 3.24 -5.63
CA GLY A 115 17.85 3.24 -4.72
C GLY A 115 16.49 3.14 -5.40
N GLY A 116 16.40 3.19 -6.74
CA GLY A 116 15.13 3.19 -7.45
C GLY A 116 15.23 3.49 -8.94
N LEU A 117 14.07 3.56 -9.58
CA LEU A 117 13.90 3.94 -10.98
C LEU A 117 13.58 5.44 -11.08
N ILE A 118 14.19 6.10 -12.07
CA ILE A 118 13.98 7.51 -12.37
C ILE A 118 13.12 7.59 -13.62
N THR A 119 12.05 8.36 -13.54
CA THR A 119 11.11 8.61 -14.61
C THR A 119 10.69 10.07 -14.61
N LYS A 120 9.82 10.47 -15.54
CA LYS A 120 9.23 11.81 -15.57
C LYS A 120 7.74 11.73 -15.85
N ILE A 121 6.97 12.59 -15.21
CA ILE A 121 5.54 12.78 -15.48
C ILE A 121 5.34 14.23 -15.90
N SER A 122 4.84 14.46 -17.12
CA SER A 122 4.53 15.80 -17.63
C SER A 122 5.67 16.82 -17.42
N ASP A 123 6.92 16.38 -17.64
CA ASP A 123 8.18 17.14 -17.45
C ASP A 123 8.67 17.34 -16.01
N ILE A 124 7.96 16.84 -15.00
CA ILE A 124 8.41 16.83 -13.60
C ILE A 124 9.19 15.53 -13.31
N PRO A 125 10.37 15.61 -12.66
CA PRO A 125 11.13 14.44 -12.23
C PRO A 125 10.32 13.56 -11.26
N ALA A 126 10.25 12.27 -11.55
CA ALA A 126 9.58 11.29 -10.71
C ALA A 126 10.52 10.15 -10.34
N PHE A 127 10.41 9.68 -9.11
CA PHE A 127 11.25 8.64 -8.53
C PHE A 127 10.41 7.50 -7.98
N LEU A 128 10.74 6.27 -8.38
CA LEU A 128 10.14 5.05 -7.88
C LEU A 128 11.17 4.31 -7.02
N PRO A 129 11.08 4.37 -5.68
CA PRO A 129 12.00 3.67 -4.79
C PRO A 129 11.82 2.15 -4.88
N VAL A 130 12.92 1.40 -4.71
CA VAL A 130 12.90 -0.08 -4.78
C VAL A 130 11.97 -0.70 -3.73
N SER A 131 11.78 -0.05 -2.59
CA SER A 131 10.85 -0.50 -1.54
C SER A 131 9.37 -0.47 -1.96
N GLN A 132 9.04 0.29 -3.01
CA GLN A 132 7.70 0.45 -3.56
C GLN A 132 7.46 -0.35 -4.87
N LEU A 133 8.46 -1.12 -5.32
CA LEU A 133 8.35 -2.10 -6.41
C LEU A 133 7.74 -3.42 -5.94
N LEU A 134 7.04 -4.12 -6.84
CA LEU A 134 6.50 -5.46 -6.56
C LEU A 134 7.61 -6.49 -6.28
N PRO A 135 7.35 -7.54 -5.48
CA PRO A 135 8.31 -8.61 -5.20
C PRO A 135 8.85 -9.33 -6.45
N GLU A 136 8.10 -9.30 -7.55
CA GLU A 136 8.47 -9.85 -8.86
C GLU A 136 9.54 -9.01 -9.56
N HIS A 137 9.50 -7.68 -9.39
CA HIS A 137 10.46 -6.73 -9.92
C HIS A 137 11.55 -6.36 -8.90
N TYR A 138 11.50 -6.95 -7.70
CA TYR A 138 12.49 -6.77 -6.67
C TYR A 138 13.77 -7.57 -7.02
N PRO A 139 14.95 -6.92 -7.08
CA PRO A 139 16.19 -7.64 -7.33
C PRO A 139 16.55 -8.50 -6.12
N LYS A 140 16.23 -9.80 -6.20
CA LYS A 140 16.63 -10.82 -5.21
C LYS A 140 18.12 -11.11 -5.36
N VAL A 141 18.95 -10.22 -4.84
CA VAL A 141 20.40 -10.42 -4.77
C VAL A 141 20.77 -10.80 -3.34
N GLU A 142 21.42 -11.95 -3.18
CA GLU A 142 22.03 -12.32 -1.90
C GLU A 142 23.14 -11.32 -1.56
N GLY A 143 23.14 -10.79 -0.33
CA GLY A 143 24.25 -9.99 0.21
C GLY A 143 24.19 -8.47 0.01
N GLY A 144 23.11 -7.89 -0.52
CA GLY A 144 22.97 -6.42 -0.58
C GLY A 144 23.95 -5.72 -1.55
N ASP A 145 24.50 -6.45 -2.52
CA ASP A 145 25.38 -5.92 -3.55
C ASP A 145 24.68 -4.82 -4.38
N THR A 146 24.91 -3.56 -4.02
CA THR A 146 24.33 -2.37 -4.66
C THR A 146 24.57 -2.28 -6.18
N ILE A 147 25.63 -2.92 -6.68
CA ILE A 147 25.99 -2.94 -8.11
C ILE A 147 25.10 -3.91 -8.90
N LYS A 148 24.72 -5.05 -8.30
CA LYS A 148 23.85 -6.03 -8.96
C LYS A 148 22.40 -5.53 -9.01
N ILE A 149 21.94 -4.84 -7.96
CA ILE A 149 20.65 -4.14 -7.92
C ILE A 149 20.54 -3.16 -9.08
N LEU A 150 21.57 -2.33 -9.29
CA LEU A 150 21.58 -1.34 -10.37
C LEU A 150 21.50 -2.00 -11.76
N ARG A 151 22.18 -3.12 -11.99
CA ARG A 151 22.11 -3.86 -13.26
C ARG A 151 20.72 -4.43 -13.55
N GLU A 152 20.04 -4.97 -12.55
CA GLU A 152 18.66 -5.45 -12.72
C GLU A 152 17.70 -4.30 -12.99
N LEU A 153 17.82 -3.20 -12.24
CA LEU A 153 17.01 -2.00 -12.44
C LEU A 153 17.25 -1.35 -13.82
N GLN A 154 18.48 -1.41 -14.34
CA GLN A 154 18.81 -0.93 -15.68
C GLN A 154 18.06 -1.66 -16.80
N LYS A 155 17.67 -2.93 -16.62
CA LYS A 155 16.87 -3.67 -17.61
C LYS A 155 15.45 -3.13 -17.76
N PHE A 156 14.98 -2.35 -16.80
CA PHE A 156 13.68 -1.70 -16.85
C PHE A 156 13.72 -0.34 -17.55
N ILE A 157 14.91 0.18 -17.88
CA ILE A 157 15.06 1.42 -18.64
C ILE A 157 14.41 1.25 -20.01
N GLY A 158 13.53 2.19 -20.37
CA GLY A 158 12.78 2.19 -21.61
C GLY A 158 11.47 1.39 -21.57
N LYS A 159 11.19 0.63 -20.51
CA LYS A 159 9.88 0.00 -20.32
C LYS A 159 8.86 1.02 -19.81
N GLU A 160 7.61 0.82 -20.20
CA GLU A 160 6.47 1.54 -19.65
C GLU A 160 5.92 0.78 -18.45
N LEU A 161 5.76 1.48 -17.33
CA LEU A 161 5.19 0.95 -16.10
C LEU A 161 3.97 1.78 -15.70
N GLU A 162 2.91 1.08 -15.32
CA GLU A 162 1.69 1.67 -14.80
C GLU A 162 1.83 1.85 -13.28
N LEU A 163 2.03 3.09 -12.83
CA LEU A 163 2.34 3.43 -11.45
C LEU A 163 1.33 4.42 -10.88
N LYS A 164 1.22 4.48 -9.55
CA LYS A 164 0.43 5.50 -8.85
C LYS A 164 1.31 6.50 -8.14
N ILE A 165 0.79 7.70 -7.95
CA ILE A 165 1.42 8.74 -7.15
C ILE A 165 1.28 8.38 -5.67
N PHE A 166 2.39 8.12 -5.00
CA PHE A 166 2.43 7.90 -3.56
C PHE A 166 2.59 9.23 -2.81
N SER A 167 3.55 10.05 -3.24
CA SER A 167 3.79 11.36 -2.66
C SER A 167 4.10 12.40 -3.73
N LEU A 168 3.75 13.64 -3.41
CA LEU A 168 4.02 14.84 -4.20
C LEU A 168 4.79 15.76 -3.27
N ASP A 169 6.03 16.07 -3.60
CA ASP A 169 6.83 17.05 -2.89
C ASP A 169 7.03 18.28 -3.79
N GLN A 170 6.21 19.29 -3.53
CA GLN A 170 6.23 20.56 -4.27
C GLN A 170 7.45 21.42 -3.92
N GLN A 171 8.15 21.16 -2.80
CA GLN A 171 9.34 21.94 -2.44
C GLN A 171 10.59 21.46 -3.18
N SER A 172 10.72 20.15 -3.40
CA SER A 172 11.86 19.55 -4.11
C SER A 172 11.59 19.31 -5.60
N ASP A 173 10.41 19.69 -6.09
CA ASP A 173 9.90 19.38 -7.42
C ASP A 173 10.01 17.89 -7.79
N GLN A 174 9.75 17.00 -6.82
CA GLN A 174 9.88 15.55 -6.99
C GLN A 174 8.57 14.81 -6.71
N ILE A 175 8.27 13.85 -7.57
CA ILE A 175 7.11 12.96 -7.43
C ILE A 175 7.60 11.58 -7.01
N ILE A 176 7.02 11.01 -5.95
CA ILE A 176 7.30 9.63 -5.53
C ILE A 176 6.19 8.73 -6.05
N LEU A 177 6.58 7.73 -6.83
CA LEU A 177 5.67 6.74 -7.40
C LEU A 177 5.69 5.43 -6.62
N SER A 178 4.63 4.65 -6.71
CA SER A 178 4.52 3.30 -6.13
C SER A 178 3.79 2.35 -7.06
N GLU A 179 4.35 1.15 -7.23
CA GLU A 179 3.72 0.03 -7.93
C GLU A 179 2.79 -0.75 -6.98
N LYS A 180 3.19 -0.90 -5.70
CA LYS A 180 2.43 -1.60 -4.64
C LYS A 180 1.06 -0.97 -4.33
N ALA A 181 0.90 0.32 -4.57
CA ALA A 181 -0.38 1.00 -4.37
C ALA A 181 -1.51 0.42 -5.25
N ARG A 182 -1.18 -0.09 -6.45
CA ARG A 182 -2.13 -0.76 -7.35
C ARG A 182 -2.69 -2.06 -6.76
N GLU A 183 -1.82 -2.86 -6.17
CA GLU A 183 -2.22 -4.11 -5.54
C GLU A 183 -3.13 -3.83 -4.34
N SER A 184 -2.77 -2.84 -3.53
CA SER A 184 -3.53 -2.46 -2.34
C SER A 184 -4.99 -2.07 -2.63
N GLU A 185 -5.27 -1.39 -3.75
CA GLU A 185 -6.63 -1.02 -4.13
C GLU A 185 -7.41 -2.16 -4.79
N LYS A 186 -6.78 -2.93 -5.68
CA LYS A 186 -7.40 -4.14 -6.22
C LYS A 186 -7.74 -5.11 -5.10
N ILE A 187 -6.84 -5.27 -4.13
CA ILE A 187 -7.07 -6.03 -2.90
C ILE A 187 -8.26 -5.47 -2.14
N LYS A 188 -8.36 -4.15 -1.95
CA LYS A 188 -9.52 -3.52 -1.29
C LYS A 188 -10.84 -3.74 -2.04
N GLU A 189 -10.86 -3.66 -3.36
CA GLU A 189 -12.06 -3.92 -4.17
C GLU A 189 -12.50 -5.38 -4.05
N ILE A 190 -11.55 -6.32 -4.15
CA ILE A 190 -11.81 -7.74 -3.97
C ILE A 190 -12.29 -8.01 -2.54
N LEU A 191 -11.68 -7.39 -1.52
CA LEU A 191 -12.09 -7.53 -0.12
C LEU A 191 -13.49 -6.98 0.16
N LYS A 192 -13.97 -5.99 -0.60
CA LYS A 192 -15.38 -5.53 -0.49
C LYS A 192 -16.38 -6.62 -0.90
N ASN A 193 -15.98 -7.54 -1.78
CA ASN A 193 -16.83 -8.66 -2.19
C ASN A 193 -16.86 -9.79 -1.15
N TYR A 194 -15.88 -9.83 -0.24
CA TYR A 194 -15.81 -10.80 0.85
C TYR A 194 -16.49 -10.30 2.11
N LYS A 195 -17.20 -11.18 2.79
CA LYS A 195 -17.78 -10.91 4.10
C LYS A 195 -17.11 -11.78 5.16
N VAL A 196 -17.09 -11.25 6.38
CA VAL A 196 -16.73 -12.02 7.56
C VAL A 196 -17.65 -13.25 7.62
N GLY A 197 -17.03 -14.43 7.65
CA GLY A 197 -17.71 -15.71 7.64
C GLY A 197 -17.62 -16.50 6.33
N ASP A 198 -17.09 -15.91 5.25
CA ASP A 198 -16.86 -16.64 4.00
C ASP A 198 -15.74 -17.69 4.17
N VAL A 199 -15.88 -18.81 3.44
CA VAL A 199 -14.89 -19.89 3.42
C VAL A 199 -14.02 -19.72 2.18
N VAL A 200 -12.72 -19.60 2.39
CA VAL A 200 -11.72 -19.43 1.33
C VAL A 200 -10.72 -20.58 1.32
N GLU A 201 -10.23 -20.93 0.13
CA GLU A 201 -9.22 -21.95 -0.08
C GLU A 201 -7.93 -21.30 -0.59
N GLY A 202 -6.78 -21.76 -0.09
CA GLY A 202 -5.50 -21.16 -0.41
C GLY A 202 -4.34 -22.01 0.08
N GLU A 203 -3.13 -21.53 -0.17
CA GLU A 203 -1.87 -22.22 0.08
C GLU A 203 -1.06 -21.49 1.16
N ILE A 204 -0.40 -22.25 2.02
CA ILE A 204 0.38 -21.68 3.12
C ILE A 204 1.73 -21.18 2.60
N SER A 205 1.94 -19.87 2.67
CA SER A 205 3.16 -19.22 2.19
C SER A 205 4.27 -19.21 3.25
N GLY A 206 3.92 -19.28 4.52
CA GLY A 206 4.89 -19.25 5.61
C GLY A 206 4.29 -19.62 6.96
N ILE A 207 5.13 -20.13 7.86
CA ILE A 207 4.76 -20.50 9.22
C ILE A 207 5.69 -19.76 10.17
N THR A 208 5.13 -19.27 11.26
CA THR A 208 5.83 -18.54 12.33
C THR A 208 5.32 -19.02 13.68
N ASP A 209 6.05 -18.79 14.76
CA ASP A 209 5.71 -19.29 16.10
C ASP A 209 4.34 -18.81 16.61
N PHE A 210 3.84 -17.69 16.11
CA PHE A 210 2.55 -17.11 16.51
C PHE A 210 1.41 -17.40 15.52
N GLY A 211 1.68 -18.07 14.39
CA GLY A 211 0.65 -18.33 13.39
C GLY A 211 1.18 -18.71 12.00
N ALA A 212 0.25 -18.87 11.06
CA ALA A 212 0.53 -19.24 9.67
C ALA A 212 0.01 -18.20 8.69
N PHE A 213 0.81 -17.90 7.67
CA PHE A 213 0.45 -17.04 6.55
C PHE A 213 -0.08 -17.88 5.41
N MET A 214 -1.25 -17.51 4.91
CA MET A 214 -1.94 -18.21 3.85
C MET A 214 -2.22 -17.25 2.70
N LYS A 215 -1.75 -17.63 1.52
CA LYS A 215 -2.07 -16.97 0.25
C LYS A 215 -3.29 -17.65 -0.35
N PHE A 216 -4.37 -16.90 -0.53
CA PHE A 216 -5.54 -17.40 -1.22
C PHE A 216 -5.86 -16.54 -2.43
N LEU A 217 -6.32 -17.20 -3.49
CA LEU A 217 -6.76 -16.54 -4.71
C LEU A 217 -8.27 -16.38 -4.63
N PRO A 218 -8.79 -15.17 -4.87
CA PRO A 218 -10.23 -14.97 -4.97
C PRO A 218 -10.84 -15.86 -6.05
N ALA A 219 -12.06 -16.37 -5.84
CA ALA A 219 -12.77 -17.18 -6.83
C ALA A 219 -12.94 -16.42 -8.17
N GLU A 220 -13.07 -15.10 -8.11
CA GLU A 220 -13.15 -14.20 -9.27
C GLU A 220 -11.79 -13.98 -9.96
N ALA A 221 -10.67 -14.10 -9.22
CA ALA A 221 -9.31 -14.01 -9.74
C ALA A 221 -8.83 -15.33 -10.38
N LEU A 222 -9.36 -16.47 -9.94
CA LEU A 222 -9.13 -17.76 -10.63
C LEU A 222 -9.75 -17.76 -12.04
N ALA A 223 -10.82 -17.00 -12.27
CA ALA A 223 -11.44 -16.84 -13.59
C ALA A 223 -10.66 -15.89 -14.53
N LYS A 224 -9.87 -14.96 -13.98
CA LYS A 224 -8.97 -14.07 -14.73
C LYS A 224 -7.51 -14.43 -14.39
N ALA A 225 -6.94 -15.35 -15.16
CA ALA A 225 -5.57 -15.87 -15.02
C ALA A 225 -4.49 -14.79 -14.76
N GLY A 226 -4.31 -14.39 -13.50
CA GLY A 226 -3.36 -13.33 -13.09
C GLY A 226 -3.88 -12.31 -12.06
N GLY A 227 -4.94 -12.61 -11.29
CA GLY A 227 -5.36 -11.72 -10.20
C GLY A 227 -4.38 -11.70 -9.00
N PRO A 228 -4.36 -10.62 -8.20
CA PRO A 228 -3.47 -10.50 -7.04
C PRO A 228 -3.82 -11.54 -5.97
N ALA A 229 -2.81 -12.19 -5.39
CA ALA A 229 -2.99 -13.13 -4.29
C ALA A 229 -3.25 -12.37 -2.99
N LEU A 230 -4.31 -12.72 -2.28
CA LEU A 230 -4.60 -12.17 -0.96
C LEU A 230 -3.80 -12.93 0.09
N GLU A 231 -3.12 -12.21 0.97
CA GLU A 231 -2.48 -12.79 2.15
C GLU A 231 -3.38 -12.63 3.38
N GLY A 232 -3.65 -13.74 4.05
CA GLY A 232 -4.30 -13.75 5.34
C GLY A 232 -3.44 -14.42 6.41
N LEU A 233 -3.66 -14.01 7.65
CA LEU A 233 -2.97 -14.54 8.82
C LEU A 233 -3.92 -15.42 9.62
N ILE A 234 -3.47 -16.63 9.94
CA ILE A 234 -4.13 -17.54 10.88
C ILE A 234 -3.33 -17.48 12.18
N HIS A 235 -3.96 -16.99 13.25
CA HIS A 235 -3.33 -16.99 14.58
C HIS A 235 -3.19 -18.42 15.11
N ILE A 236 -2.19 -18.71 15.94
CA ILE A 236 -1.98 -20.07 16.48
C ILE A 236 -3.23 -20.61 17.21
N SER A 237 -3.95 -19.74 17.92
CA SER A 237 -5.21 -20.08 18.61
C SER A 237 -6.39 -20.35 17.69
N GLU A 238 -6.27 -20.00 16.41
CA GLU A 238 -7.30 -20.18 15.37
C GLU A 238 -7.01 -21.37 14.45
N LEU A 239 -5.89 -22.09 14.66
CA LEU A 239 -5.55 -23.32 13.92
C LEU A 239 -6.37 -24.53 14.39
N ASP A 240 -6.57 -24.68 15.70
CA ASP A 240 -7.32 -25.79 16.28
C ASP A 240 -7.97 -25.38 17.62
N TRP A 241 -8.93 -26.19 18.08
CA TRP A 241 -9.50 -26.10 19.42
C TRP A 241 -8.51 -26.55 20.51
N LYS A 242 -7.48 -27.30 20.13
CA LYS A 242 -6.42 -27.75 21.02
C LYS A 242 -5.39 -26.64 21.27
N ILE A 243 -4.75 -26.69 22.44
CA ILE A 243 -3.57 -25.89 22.71
C ILE A 243 -2.43 -26.49 21.89
N ILE A 244 -1.94 -25.72 20.94
CA ILE A 244 -0.83 -26.08 20.05
C ILE A 244 0.38 -25.28 20.48
N GLU A 245 1.51 -25.95 20.64
CA GLU A 245 2.80 -25.30 20.90
C GLU A 245 3.50 -24.95 19.58
N ASP A 246 3.38 -25.83 18.57
CA ASP A 246 4.00 -25.65 17.25
C ASP A 246 2.97 -25.67 16.10
N PRO A 247 2.76 -24.56 15.38
CA PRO A 247 1.81 -24.50 14.28
C PRO A 247 2.19 -25.41 13.09
N THR A 248 3.47 -25.75 12.95
CA THR A 248 4.00 -26.67 11.93
C THR A 248 3.45 -28.09 12.01
N GLU A 249 2.91 -28.50 13.15
CA GLU A 249 2.27 -29.81 13.31
C GLU A 249 0.93 -29.91 12.58
N ILE A 250 0.24 -28.78 12.41
CA ILE A 250 -1.11 -28.72 11.82
C ILE A 250 -1.05 -28.31 10.36
N VAL A 251 -0.11 -27.45 10.01
CA VAL A 251 -0.02 -26.85 8.69
C VAL A 251 1.38 -26.96 8.13
N LYS A 252 1.51 -27.25 6.84
CA LYS A 252 2.79 -27.27 6.13
C LYS A 252 2.89 -26.15 5.10
N ILE A 253 4.09 -25.62 4.91
CA ILE A 253 4.36 -24.66 3.82
C ILE A 253 4.04 -25.34 2.49
N GLY A 254 3.24 -24.68 1.65
CA GLY A 254 2.77 -25.19 0.37
C GLY A 254 1.51 -26.08 0.45
N GLU A 255 0.96 -26.29 1.64
CA GLU A 255 -0.27 -27.06 1.79
C GLU A 255 -1.50 -26.22 1.45
N LYS A 256 -2.46 -26.83 0.72
CA LYS A 256 -3.74 -26.21 0.41
C LYS A 256 -4.77 -26.54 1.47
N ILE A 257 -5.25 -25.52 2.17
CA ILE A 257 -6.26 -25.66 3.23
C ILE A 257 -7.46 -24.76 2.97
N LYS A 258 -8.60 -25.10 3.57
CA LYS A 258 -9.79 -24.25 3.61
C LYS A 258 -9.85 -23.58 4.98
N VAL A 259 -10.13 -22.30 5.01
CA VAL A 259 -10.26 -21.50 6.24
C VAL A 259 -11.42 -20.52 6.12
N LYS A 260 -11.94 -20.08 7.25
CA LYS A 260 -13.03 -19.11 7.32
C LYS A 260 -12.49 -17.73 7.68
N ILE A 261 -12.99 -16.68 7.03
CA ILE A 261 -12.64 -15.31 7.35
C ILE A 261 -13.30 -14.92 8.68
N ILE A 262 -12.51 -14.48 9.66
CA ILE A 262 -13.00 -14.01 10.97
C ILE A 262 -13.01 -12.50 11.09
N ASP A 263 -12.07 -11.82 10.43
CA ASP A 263 -12.01 -10.36 10.41
C ASP A 263 -11.33 -9.86 9.13
N ILE A 264 -11.78 -8.69 8.67
CA ILE A 264 -11.19 -7.98 7.52
C ILE A 264 -10.91 -6.55 7.96
N SER A 265 -9.63 -6.25 8.15
CA SER A 265 -9.16 -4.94 8.60
C SER A 265 -8.26 -4.30 7.55
N GLY A 266 -8.85 -3.49 6.67
CA GLY A 266 -8.15 -2.77 5.61
C GLY A 266 -7.60 -3.71 4.54
N ASN A 267 -6.30 -3.97 4.58
CA ASN A 267 -5.61 -4.91 3.67
C ASN A 267 -5.23 -6.23 4.35
N LYS A 268 -5.55 -6.40 5.64
CA LYS A 268 -5.23 -7.60 6.41
C LYS A 268 -6.49 -8.43 6.59
N VAL A 269 -6.38 -9.72 6.29
CA VAL A 269 -7.44 -10.71 6.52
C VAL A 269 -7.02 -11.64 7.63
N SER A 270 -7.84 -11.74 8.66
CA SER A 270 -7.67 -12.73 9.70
C SER A 270 -8.51 -13.96 9.37
N LEU A 271 -7.85 -15.11 9.39
CA LEU A 271 -8.41 -16.39 8.97
C LEU A 271 -8.44 -17.37 10.15
N SER A 272 -9.42 -18.27 10.15
CA SER A 272 -9.59 -19.30 11.17
C SER A 272 -9.85 -20.66 10.55
N LEU A 273 -9.03 -21.64 10.92
CA LEU A 273 -9.23 -23.06 10.60
C LEU A 273 -10.19 -23.70 11.61
N LYS A 274 -10.13 -23.24 12.87
CA LYS A 274 -11.00 -23.65 13.97
C LYS A 274 -12.49 -23.47 13.66
N ALA A 275 -12.86 -22.35 13.03
CA ALA A 275 -14.26 -22.03 12.74
C ALA A 275 -14.92 -22.96 11.69
N LEU A 276 -14.14 -23.77 10.97
CA LEU A 276 -14.64 -24.83 10.09
C LEU A 276 -14.79 -26.17 10.80
N LYS A 277 -14.03 -26.40 11.88
CA LYS A 277 -14.16 -27.59 12.70
C LYS A 277 -15.40 -27.44 13.58
N LYS A 278 -16.21 -28.51 13.67
CA LYS A 278 -17.38 -28.53 14.55
C LYS A 278 -16.93 -28.24 15.98
N ASP A 279 -17.63 -27.34 16.65
CA ASP A 279 -17.33 -27.02 18.04
C ASP A 279 -17.44 -28.31 18.89
N PRO A 280 -16.34 -28.78 19.48
CA PRO A 280 -16.34 -29.99 20.30
C PRO A 280 -17.22 -29.80 21.55
N TRP A 281 -17.45 -28.57 22.02
CA TRP A 281 -18.31 -28.27 23.17
C TRP A 281 -19.78 -28.57 22.90
N ILE A 282 -20.28 -28.27 21.69
CA ILE A 282 -21.66 -28.61 21.27
C ILE A 282 -21.86 -30.13 21.27
N THR A 283 -20.83 -30.87 20.87
CA THR A 283 -20.86 -32.35 20.91
C THR A 283 -20.83 -32.85 22.35
N LEU A 284 -20.10 -32.16 23.23
CA LEU A 284 -19.95 -32.54 24.62
C LEU A 284 -21.23 -32.26 25.44
N GLU A 285 -21.93 -31.14 25.22
CA GLU A 285 -23.24 -30.86 25.82
C GLU A 285 -24.32 -31.87 25.42
N LYS A 286 -24.24 -32.41 24.20
CA LYS A 286 -25.13 -33.50 23.75
C LYS A 286 -24.79 -34.84 24.41
N LYS A 287 -23.52 -35.06 24.76
CA LYS A 287 -23.00 -36.34 25.22
C LYS A 287 -22.95 -36.47 26.75
N TYR A 288 -22.81 -35.35 27.45
CA TYR A 288 -22.68 -35.30 28.91
C TYR A 288 -23.57 -34.20 29.48
N LYS A 289 -24.35 -34.55 30.49
CA LYS A 289 -25.19 -33.62 31.25
C LYS A 289 -24.48 -33.21 32.54
N LYS A 290 -24.88 -32.07 33.08
CA LYS A 290 -24.38 -31.58 34.38
C LYS A 290 -24.70 -32.61 35.47
N GLY A 291 -23.65 -33.20 36.05
CA GLY A 291 -23.74 -34.25 37.07
C GLY A 291 -23.39 -35.66 36.58
N ASP A 292 -23.11 -35.84 35.28
CA ASP A 292 -22.64 -37.11 34.76
C ASP A 292 -21.19 -37.38 35.18
N VAL A 293 -20.91 -38.63 35.55
CA VAL A 293 -19.55 -39.09 35.86
C VAL A 293 -18.76 -39.28 34.57
N VAL A 294 -17.66 -38.55 34.42
CA VAL A 294 -16.83 -38.53 33.21
C VAL A 294 -15.53 -39.29 33.41
N SER A 295 -15.21 -40.18 32.48
CA SER A 295 -13.96 -40.94 32.51
C SER A 295 -12.87 -40.20 31.74
N GLY A 296 -11.81 -39.76 32.40
CA GLY A 296 -10.73 -38.98 31.80
C GLY A 296 -9.34 -39.37 32.28
N LYS A 297 -8.34 -39.12 31.44
CA LYS A 297 -6.92 -39.43 31.70
C LYS A 297 -6.22 -38.22 32.29
N VAL A 298 -5.55 -38.37 33.43
CA VAL A 298 -4.83 -37.25 34.06
C VAL A 298 -3.59 -36.91 33.22
N THR A 299 -3.50 -35.68 32.71
CA THR A 299 -2.37 -35.22 31.88
C THR A 299 -1.32 -34.49 32.70
N LYS A 300 -1.75 -33.60 33.60
CA LYS A 300 -0.84 -32.73 34.36
C LYS A 300 -1.42 -32.36 35.72
N PHE A 301 -0.55 -32.21 36.72
CA PHE A 301 -0.91 -31.63 38.01
C PHE A 301 -0.41 -30.20 38.12
N ASN A 302 -1.28 -29.31 38.56
CA ASN A 302 -0.95 -27.95 38.95
C ASN A 302 -1.29 -27.74 40.44
N PRO A 303 -0.72 -26.71 41.09
CA PRO A 303 -0.96 -26.45 42.52
C PRO A 303 -2.43 -26.26 42.91
N TYR A 304 -3.28 -25.86 41.95
CA TYR A 304 -4.70 -25.60 42.12
C TYR A 304 -5.62 -26.74 41.61
N GLY A 305 -5.09 -27.76 40.94
CA GLY A 305 -5.91 -28.84 40.42
C GLY A 305 -5.20 -29.84 39.50
N ALA A 306 -5.91 -30.92 39.17
CA ALA A 306 -5.49 -31.90 38.19
C ALA A 306 -6.15 -31.61 36.83
N PHE A 307 -5.35 -31.54 35.77
CA PHE A 307 -5.85 -31.50 34.40
C PHE A 307 -6.14 -32.93 33.93
N VAL A 308 -7.37 -33.15 33.53
CA VAL A 308 -7.89 -34.44 33.11
C VAL A 308 -8.38 -34.32 31.67
N GLN A 309 -7.77 -35.07 30.76
CA GLN A 309 -8.22 -35.18 29.39
C GLN A 309 -9.42 -36.13 29.31
N ILE A 310 -10.61 -35.58 29.05
CA ILE A 310 -11.85 -36.34 28.94
C ILE A 310 -11.99 -36.89 27.50
N THR A 311 -11.75 -36.02 26.52
CA THR A 311 -11.67 -36.38 25.09
C THR A 311 -10.39 -35.80 24.49
N PRO A 312 -9.96 -36.26 23.30
CA PRO A 312 -8.77 -35.74 22.63
C PRO A 312 -8.76 -34.22 22.43
N GLU A 313 -9.94 -33.60 22.45
CA GLU A 313 -10.17 -32.17 22.18
C GLU A 313 -10.53 -31.36 23.44
N ILE A 314 -10.88 -32.00 24.57
CA ILE A 314 -11.38 -31.29 25.76
C ILE A 314 -10.66 -31.78 27.03
N GLN A 315 -10.13 -30.81 27.77
CA GLN A 315 -9.52 -31.00 29.08
C GLN A 315 -10.41 -30.40 30.16
N GLY A 316 -10.69 -31.20 31.19
CA GLY A 316 -11.33 -30.77 32.43
C GLY A 316 -10.28 -30.42 33.49
N LEU A 317 -10.64 -29.51 34.38
CA LEU A 317 -9.85 -29.19 35.56
C LEU A 317 -10.60 -29.68 36.79
N VAL A 318 -9.95 -30.53 37.57
CA VAL A 318 -10.49 -30.98 38.86
C VAL A 318 -9.79 -30.21 39.96
N HIS A 319 -10.54 -29.37 40.67
CA HIS A 319 -9.99 -28.49 41.69
C HIS A 319 -9.50 -29.30 42.91
N ILE A 320 -8.47 -28.81 43.60
CA ILE A 320 -7.93 -29.47 44.80
C ILE A 320 -8.96 -29.65 45.93
N SER A 321 -10.05 -28.87 45.91
CA SER A 321 -11.12 -28.93 46.89
C SER A 321 -11.79 -30.30 46.95
N GLU A 322 -11.92 -31.00 45.81
CA GLU A 322 -12.51 -32.35 45.75
C GLU A 322 -11.64 -33.41 46.45
N PHE A 323 -10.33 -33.17 46.55
CA PHE A 323 -9.36 -34.10 47.15
C PHE A 323 -8.86 -33.67 48.53
N GLY A 324 -9.27 -32.48 48.99
CA GLY A 324 -8.93 -31.86 50.27
C GLY A 324 -7.47 -31.41 50.43
N THR A 325 -6.49 -32.10 49.85
CA THR A 325 -5.06 -31.73 49.98
C THR A 325 -4.25 -32.20 48.78
N LYS A 326 -3.27 -31.39 48.35
CA LYS A 326 -2.36 -31.70 47.22
C LYS A 326 -1.72 -33.10 47.34
N THR A 327 -1.25 -33.45 48.54
CA THR A 327 -0.59 -34.74 48.82
C THR A 327 -1.53 -35.94 48.72
N LYS A 328 -2.84 -35.75 48.92
CA LYS A 328 -3.85 -36.81 48.73
C LYS A 328 -4.20 -36.96 47.26
N MET A 329 -4.31 -35.85 46.53
CA MET A 329 -4.54 -35.83 45.08
C MET A 329 -3.42 -36.58 44.33
N GLU A 330 -2.15 -36.26 44.60
CA GLU A 330 -0.99 -36.89 43.95
C GLU A 330 -0.82 -38.39 44.31
N LYS A 331 -1.40 -38.83 45.43
CA LYS A 331 -1.42 -40.25 45.84
C LYS A 331 -2.57 -41.03 45.20
N LEU A 332 -3.73 -40.39 45.02
CA LEU A 332 -4.95 -41.02 44.50
C LEU A 332 -4.99 -41.02 42.96
N LEU A 333 -4.38 -40.02 42.33
CA LEU A 333 -4.36 -39.86 40.89
C LEU A 333 -2.92 -40.01 40.39
N LYS A 334 -2.72 -40.88 39.40
CA LYS A 334 -1.45 -41.00 38.68
C LYS A 334 -1.54 -40.34 37.32
N ILE A 335 -0.47 -39.62 36.95
CA ILE A 335 -0.30 -39.06 35.61
C ILE A 335 -0.36 -40.21 34.60
N GLY A 336 -1.22 -40.09 33.60
CA GLY A 336 -1.37 -41.06 32.53
C GLY A 336 -2.40 -42.17 32.81
N GLU A 337 -2.96 -42.26 34.02
CA GLU A 337 -4.04 -43.21 34.33
C GLU A 337 -5.42 -42.58 34.11
N LYS A 338 -6.40 -43.44 33.82
CA LYS A 338 -7.78 -43.04 33.54
C LYS A 338 -8.62 -43.25 34.80
N TYR A 339 -9.28 -42.19 35.25
CA TYR A 339 -10.17 -42.20 36.40
C TYR A 339 -11.54 -41.65 36.02
N ASN A 340 -12.53 -41.97 36.84
CA ASN A 340 -13.88 -41.45 36.70
C ASN A 340 -14.03 -40.28 37.68
N PHE A 341 -14.50 -39.14 37.18
CA PHE A 341 -14.66 -37.89 37.91
C PHE A 341 -16.10 -37.42 37.91
#